data_AF-A0A679JKV9-F1
#
_entry.id   AF-A0A679JKV9-F1
#
_cell.length_a   1.000
_cell.length_b   1.000
_cell.length_c   1.000
_cell.angle_alpha   90.00
_cell.angle_beta   90.00
_cell.angle_gamma   90.00
#
_symmetry.space_group_name_H-M   'P 1'
#
loop_
_entity.id
_entity.type
_entity.pdbx_description
1 polymer ?
#
loop_
_entity_poly.entity_id
_entity_poly.type
_entity_poly.pdbx_seq_one_letter_code
_entity_poly.pdbx_strand_id
1 'polypeptide(L)'
;MRDDLTEQLSPAQIIERDEMSRAFNEVFALSSGKRVLFWMLEQCAIYRDAYTGESASTNYALGQQSAGRMLIAKLDEIDPQLYPTLLIAMKDIRDADKAAAQSLAEKMEPEDDDEAF
;
A
#
# COMPACT_ATOMS: atom_id res chain seq x y z
N MET A 1 30.45 -19.82 14.11
CA MET A 1 31.15 -19.03 13.08
C MET A 1 30.10 -18.46 12.14
N ARG A 2 29.40 -17.40 12.58
CA ARG A 2 28.28 -16.80 11.83
C ARG A 2 28.20 -15.31 12.13
N ASP A 3 29.36 -14.69 12.30
CA ASP A 3 29.54 -13.31 12.79
C ASP A 3 30.45 -12.48 11.86
N ASP A 4 30.65 -12.95 10.61
CA ASP A 4 31.71 -12.44 9.71
C ASP A 4 31.20 -12.09 8.28
N LEU A 5 29.89 -11.86 8.12
CA LEU A 5 29.32 -11.40 6.84
C LEU A 5 28.43 -10.15 7.00
N THR A 6 28.46 -9.49 8.16
CA THR A 6 28.06 -8.08 8.23
C THR A 6 29.14 -7.28 7.53
N GLU A 7 29.04 -7.20 6.20
CA GLU A 7 29.60 -6.14 5.39
C GLU A 7 29.31 -4.83 6.15
N GLN A 8 30.33 -4.28 6.82
CA GLN A 8 30.14 -3.10 7.66
C GLN A 8 29.73 -1.97 6.71
N LEU A 9 28.45 -1.63 6.75
CA LEU A 9 27.89 -0.53 5.95
C LEU A 9 28.77 0.70 6.17
N SER A 10 29.14 1.36 5.09
CA SER A 10 29.82 2.64 5.19
C SER A 10 28.93 3.63 5.95
N PRO A 11 29.51 4.66 6.60
CA PRO A 11 28.73 5.68 7.28
C PRO A 11 27.64 6.31 6.38
N ALA A 12 27.91 6.47 5.08
CA ALA A 12 26.94 6.97 4.11
C ALA A 12 25.75 6.02 3.93
N GLN A 13 25.98 4.70 3.83
CA GLN A 13 24.91 3.71 3.69
C GLN A 13 24.06 3.59 4.96
N ILE A 14 24.65 3.77 6.15
CA ILE A 14 23.91 3.80 7.42
C ILE A 14 22.96 4.99 7.43
N ILE A 15 23.46 6.18 7.09
CA ILE A 15 22.65 7.41 7.02
C ILE A 15 21.52 7.25 6.00
N GLU A 16 21.83 6.74 4.80
CA GLU A 16 20.82 6.52 3.76
C GLU A 16 19.72 5.56 4.21
N ARG A 17 20.09 4.45 4.86
CA ARG A 17 19.12 3.49 5.43
C ARG A 17 18.24 4.16 6.47
N ASP A 18 18.83 4.92 7.40
CA ASP A 18 18.10 5.52 8.52
C ASP A 18 17.14 6.62 8.05
N GLU A 19 17.57 7.47 7.11
CA GLU A 19 16.71 8.50 6.50
C GLU A 19 15.59 7.86 5.66
N MET A 20 15.87 6.76 4.95
CA MET A 20 14.83 6.01 4.24
C MET A 20 13.80 5.42 5.21
N SER A 21 14.25 4.80 6.29
CA SER A 21 13.36 4.27 7.34
C SER A 21 12.51 5.38 7.97
N ARG A 22 13.08 6.57 8.19
CA ARG A 22 12.35 7.73 8.67
C ARG A 22 11.28 8.17 7.69
N ALA A 23 11.63 8.33 6.41
CA ALA A 23 10.70 8.75 5.38
C ALA A 23 9.51 7.79 5.24
N PHE A 24 9.75 6.48 5.29
CA PHE A 24 8.69 5.48 5.28
C PHE A 24 7.76 5.59 6.49
N ASN A 25 8.31 5.82 7.69
CA ASN A 25 7.51 6.03 8.90
C ASN A 25 6.65 7.30 8.81
N GLU A 26 7.19 8.38 8.26
CA GLU A 26 6.45 9.63 8.04
C GLU A 26 5.29 9.43 7.06
N VAL A 27 5.53 8.76 5.93
CA VAL A 27 4.47 8.39 4.97
C VAL A 27 3.43 7.50 5.64
N PHE A 28 3.87 6.49 6.38
CA PHE A 28 2.97 5.53 7.03
C PHE A 28 2.13 6.19 8.11
N ALA A 29 2.63 7.20 8.82
CA ALA A 29 1.87 7.92 9.85
C ALA A 29 0.61 8.59 9.27
N LEU A 30 0.68 9.06 8.02
CA LEU A 30 -0.43 9.75 7.35
C LEU A 30 -1.47 8.76 6.79
N SER A 31 -2.76 9.03 6.99
CA SER A 31 -3.85 8.23 6.38
C SER A 31 -3.79 8.27 4.85
N SER A 32 -3.45 9.42 4.27
CA SER A 32 -3.23 9.58 2.83
C SER A 32 -2.03 8.79 2.34
N GLY A 33 -0.94 8.73 3.12
CA GLY A 33 0.24 7.94 2.79
C GLY A 33 -0.06 6.44 2.77
N LYS A 34 -0.78 5.93 3.78
CA LYS A 34 -1.29 4.54 3.77
C LYS A 34 -2.13 4.24 2.52
N ARG A 35 -3.01 5.18 2.12
CA ARG A 35 -3.84 5.04 0.92
C ARG A 35 -3.00 4.91 -0.35
N VAL A 36 -1.95 5.73 -0.50
CA VAL A 36 -1.03 5.68 -1.65
C VAL A 36 -0.21 4.39 -1.64
N LEU A 37 0.36 4.00 -0.50
CA LEU A 37 1.14 2.76 -0.36
C LEU A 37 0.30 1.53 -0.77
N PHE A 38 -0.94 1.47 -0.31
CA PHE A 38 -1.84 0.39 -0.69
C PHE A 38 -2.19 0.41 -2.18
N TRP A 39 -2.50 1.59 -2.73
CA TRP A 39 -2.73 1.74 -4.17
C TRP A 39 -1.55 1.27 -5.01
N MET A 40 -0.30 1.56 -4.59
CA MET A 40 0.91 1.06 -5.26
C MET A 40 0.97 -0.47 -5.25
N LEU A 41 0.66 -1.11 -4.11
CA LEU A 41 0.62 -2.57 -4.01
C LEU A 41 -0.43 -3.18 -4.94
N GLU A 42 -1.58 -2.53 -5.10
CA GLU A 42 -2.60 -2.94 -6.08
C GLU A 42 -2.09 -2.83 -7.51
N GLN A 43 -1.34 -1.77 -7.86
CA GLN A 43 -0.71 -1.64 -9.19
C GLN A 43 0.36 -2.69 -9.44
N CYS A 44 0.99 -3.22 -8.40
CA CYS A 44 1.91 -4.35 -8.48
C CYS A 44 1.19 -5.72 -8.61
N ALA A 45 -0.15 -5.75 -8.64
CA ALA A 45 -0.94 -6.98 -8.75
C ALA A 45 -0.60 -8.05 -7.68
N ILE A 46 -0.15 -7.63 -6.49
CA ILE A 46 0.33 -8.55 -5.43
C ILE A 46 -0.79 -9.45 -4.87
N TYR A 47 -2.04 -9.04 -5.01
CA TYR A 47 -3.22 -9.76 -4.51
C TYR A 47 -3.90 -10.65 -5.57
N ARG A 48 -3.31 -10.79 -6.76
CA ARG A 48 -3.86 -11.58 -7.87
C ARG A 48 -2.96 -12.79 -8.15
N ASP A 49 -3.54 -13.86 -8.69
CA ASP A 49 -2.73 -14.97 -9.20
C ASP A 49 -1.86 -14.50 -10.37
N ALA A 50 -0.60 -14.93 -10.37
CA ALA A 50 0.33 -14.63 -11.45
C ALA A 50 0.20 -15.64 -12.60
N TYR A 51 -0.31 -16.84 -12.34
CA TYR A 51 -0.39 -17.88 -13.37
C TYR A 51 -1.55 -17.63 -14.32
N THR A 52 -1.25 -17.62 -15.63
CA THR A 52 -2.24 -17.37 -16.69
C THR A 52 -2.36 -18.51 -17.70
N GLY A 53 -1.66 -19.63 -17.49
CA GLY A 53 -1.58 -20.72 -18.47
C GLY A 53 -0.64 -20.45 -19.64
N GLU A 54 -0.27 -19.19 -19.87
CA GLU A 54 0.71 -18.77 -20.88
C GLU A 54 2.01 -18.28 -20.23
N SER A 55 3.14 -18.81 -20.68
CA SER A 55 4.46 -18.53 -20.10
C SER A 55 4.82 -17.04 -20.14
N ALA A 56 4.62 -16.36 -21.27
CA ALA A 56 4.96 -14.93 -21.41
C ALA A 56 4.15 -14.05 -20.46
N SER A 57 2.83 -14.26 -20.41
CA SER A 57 1.92 -13.53 -19.54
C SER A 57 2.20 -13.80 -18.05
N THR A 58 2.48 -15.06 -17.69
CA THR A 58 2.85 -15.44 -16.31
C THR A 58 4.15 -14.75 -15.87
N ASN A 59 5.19 -14.77 -16.72
CA ASN A 59 6.47 -14.12 -16.40
C ASN A 59 6.32 -12.60 -16.24
N TYR A 60 5.48 -11.96 -17.07
CA TYR A 60 5.16 -10.55 -16.93
C TYR A 60 4.49 -10.25 -15.58
N ALA A 61 3.47 -11.02 -15.20
CA ALA A 61 2.76 -10.86 -13.93
C ALA A 61 3.71 -11.06 -12.73
N LEU A 62 4.58 -12.07 -12.78
CA LEU A 62 5.60 -12.30 -11.74
C LEU A 62 6.57 -11.12 -11.61
N GLY A 63 6.98 -10.53 -12.74
CA GLY A 63 7.81 -9.34 -12.78
C GLY A 63 7.12 -8.13 -12.14
N GLN A 64 5.86 -7.90 -12.50
CA GLN A 64 5.04 -6.82 -11.92
C GLN A 64 4.90 -6.96 -10.40
N GLN A 65 4.66 -8.19 -9.91
CA GLN A 65 4.57 -8.48 -8.48
C GLN A 65 5.90 -8.33 -7.74
N SER A 66 7.03 -8.43 -8.44
CA SER A 66 8.35 -8.27 -7.81
C SER A 66 8.52 -6.90 -7.15
N ALA A 67 8.04 -5.84 -7.79
CA ALA A 67 8.05 -4.48 -7.23
C ALA A 67 7.21 -4.39 -5.95
N GLY A 68 6.04 -5.01 -5.93
CA GLY A 68 5.18 -5.06 -4.75
C GLY A 68 5.84 -5.83 -3.59
N ARG A 69 6.50 -6.96 -3.89
CA ARG A 69 7.27 -7.72 -2.90
C ARG A 69 8.43 -6.93 -2.32
N MET A 70 9.14 -6.12 -3.13
CA MET A 70 10.20 -5.24 -2.64
C MET A 70 9.66 -4.18 -1.67
N LEU A 71 8.49 -3.59 -1.96
CA LEU A 71 7.84 -2.65 -1.05
C LEU A 71 7.44 -3.33 0.27
N ILE A 72 6.84 -4.53 0.22
CA ILE A 72 6.48 -5.29 1.42
C ILE A 72 7.73 -5.64 2.24
N ALA A 73 8.79 -6.10 1.57
CA ALA A 73 10.05 -6.41 2.24
C ALA A 73 10.67 -5.17 2.90
N LYS A 74 10.55 -3.98 2.28
CA LYS A 74 11.04 -2.74 2.88
C LYS A 74 10.24 -2.34 4.12
N LEU A 75 8.92 -2.53 4.10
CA LEU A 75 8.08 -2.34 5.28
C LEU A 75 8.48 -3.30 6.41
N ASP A 76 8.70 -4.58 6.08
CA ASP A 76 9.11 -5.61 7.05
C ASP A 76 10.49 -5.34 7.67
N GLU A 77 11.45 -4.86 6.86
CA GLU A 77 12.78 -4.44 7.31
C GLU A 77 12.72 -3.30 8.33
N ILE A 78 11.79 -2.35 8.14
CA ILE A 78 11.65 -1.18 9.02
C ILE A 78 10.92 -1.56 10.31
N ASP A 79 9.75 -2.17 10.18
CA ASP A 79 8.98 -2.74 11.28
C ASP A 79 8.01 -3.81 10.72
N PRO A 80 8.15 -5.08 11.13
CA PRO A 80 7.30 -6.19 10.68
C PRO A 80 5.79 -5.98 10.88
N GLN A 81 5.38 -5.06 11.75
CA GLN A 81 3.97 -4.74 11.99
C GLN A 81 3.38 -3.77 10.95
N LEU A 82 4.19 -3.08 10.14
CA LEU A 82 3.70 -2.06 9.21
C LEU A 82 2.80 -2.66 8.12
N TYR A 83 3.21 -3.75 7.47
CA TYR A 83 2.39 -4.35 6.41
C TYR A 83 1.06 -4.91 6.93
N PRO A 84 1.00 -5.69 8.02
CA PRO A 84 -0.27 -6.09 8.64
C PRO A 84 -1.15 -4.88 9.01
N THR A 85 -0.56 -3.85 9.62
CA THR A 85 -1.28 -2.63 10.02
C THR A 85 -1.85 -1.88 8.82
N LEU A 86 -1.13 -1.86 7.70
CA LEU A 86 -1.61 -1.27 6.44
C LEU A 86 -2.89 -1.97 5.97
N LEU A 87 -2.88 -3.31 5.96
CA LEU A 87 -4.04 -4.10 5.51
C LEU A 87 -5.28 -3.85 6.39
N ILE A 88 -5.10 -3.73 7.70
CA ILE A 88 -6.17 -3.41 8.65
C ILE A 88 -6.68 -1.98 8.40
N ALA A 89 -5.78 -1.00 8.32
CA ALA A 89 -6.14 0.40 8.09
C ALA A 89 -6.92 0.60 6.80
N MET A 90 -6.66 -0.21 5.77
CA MET A 90 -7.40 -0.12 4.51
C MET A 90 -8.86 -0.56 4.60
N LYS A 91 -9.19 -1.46 5.52
CA LYS A 91 -10.58 -1.80 5.80
C LYS A 91 -11.30 -0.54 6.32
N ASP A 92 -10.72 0.11 7.33
CA ASP A 92 -11.31 1.29 7.96
C ASP A 92 -11.44 2.46 6.97
N ILE A 93 -10.42 2.69 6.15
CA ILE A 93 -10.46 3.72 5.10
C ILE A 93 -11.58 3.43 4.08
N ARG A 94 -11.72 2.18 3.63
CA ARG A 94 -12.77 1.80 2.67
C ARG A 94 -14.18 1.94 3.26
N ASP A 95 -14.34 1.63 4.54
CA ASP A 95 -15.62 1.79 5.23
C ASP A 95 -15.98 3.28 5.41
N ALA A 96 -14.99 4.12 5.72
CA ALA A 96 -15.16 5.57 5.76
C ALA A 96 -15.52 6.17 4.38
N ASP A 97 -14.87 5.71 3.30
CA ASP A 97 -15.17 6.14 1.94
C ASP A 97 -16.61 5.79 1.53
N LYS A 98 -17.09 4.59 1.89
CA LYS A 98 -18.47 4.18 1.62
C LYS A 98 -19.47 5.06 2.36
N ALA A 99 -19.24 5.34 3.63
CA ALA A 99 -20.10 6.21 4.42
C ALA A 99 -20.13 7.65 3.85
N ALA A 100 -18.98 8.16 3.42
CA ALA A 100 -18.88 9.46 2.76
C ALA A 100 -19.62 9.49 1.41
N ALA A 101 -19.52 8.42 0.62
CA ALA A 101 -20.23 8.29 -0.66
C ALA A 101 -21.76 8.23 -0.47
N GLN A 102 -22.24 7.49 0.54
CA GLN A 102 -23.66 7.44 0.90
C GLN A 102 -24.19 8.82 1.33
N SER A 103 -23.46 9.50 2.22
CA SER A 103 -23.82 10.84 2.68
C SER A 103 -23.83 11.88 1.54
N LEU A 104 -22.98 11.69 0.52
CA LEU A 104 -22.97 12.53 -0.67
C LEU A 104 -24.16 12.22 -1.58
N ALA A 105 -24.50 10.95 -1.77
CA ALA A 105 -25.65 10.52 -2.56
C ALA A 105 -26.97 11.06 -1.99
N GLU A 106 -27.18 10.97 -0.68
CA GLU A 106 -28.36 11.52 0.01
C GLU A 106 -28.50 13.04 -0.19
N LYS A 107 -27.39 13.77 -0.29
CA LYS A 107 -27.41 15.22 -0.56
C LYS A 107 -27.63 15.57 -2.02
N MET A 108 -27.47 14.60 -2.92
CA MET A 108 -27.61 14.77 -4.37
C MET A 108 -28.94 14.21 -4.89
N GLU A 109 -29.75 13.55 -4.05
CA GLU A 109 -31.13 13.26 -4.41
C GLU A 109 -31.88 14.59 -4.59
N PRO A 110 -32.45 14.85 -5.79
CA PRO A 110 -33.24 16.05 -6.00
C PRO A 110 -34.45 16.00 -5.08
N GLU A 111 -34.73 17.10 -4.37
CA GLU A 111 -36.06 17.31 -3.79
C GLU A 111 -37.04 17.19 -4.97
N ASP A 112 -37.90 16.16 -4.95
CA ASP A 112 -39.03 16.08 -5.87
C ASP A 112 -39.77 17.42 -5.71
N ASP A 113 -39.68 18.27 -6.73
CA ASP A 113 -40.52 19.44 -6.88
C ASP A 113 -41.96 18.91 -6.98
N ASP A 114 -42.60 18.77 -5.82
CA ASP A 114 -44.05 18.78 -5.66
C ASP A 114 -44.53 20.17 -6.12
N GLU A 115 -44.53 20.40 -7.44
CA GLU A 115 -45.33 21.44 -8.07
C GLU A 115 -46.79 21.03 -7.92
N ALA A 116 -47.34 21.37 -6.76
CA ALA A 116 -48.75 21.50 -6.52
C ALA A 116 -49.32 22.62 -7.41
N PHE A 117 -49.98 22.28 -8.52
CA PHE A 117 -51.04 23.08 -9.14
C PHE A 117 -52.06 22.21 -9.89
#